data_AF-A0A958MAR0-F1
#
_entry.id   AF-A0A958MAR0-F1
#
_cell.length_a   1.000
_cell.length_b   1.000
_cell.length_c   1.000
_cell.angle_alpha   90.00
_cell.angle_beta   90.00
_cell.angle_gamma   90.00
#
_symmetry.space_group_name_H-M   'P 1'
#
loop_
_entity.id
_entity.type
_entity.pdbx_description
1 polymer ?
#
loop_
_entity_poly.entity_id
_entity_poly.type
_entity_poly.pdbx_seq_one_letter_code
_entity_poly.pdbx_strand_id
1 'polypeptide(L)'
;MKIIQTGARIVLGLIYTVFGGMGLAIAFGLMQMPEQEPMPEAAMGFMQGMMGTGYFFQLLKLTETLFGFLLLIGVIAPAALVILAPVTLNIFLFHAFLTPTPGDMALSVVM
;
A
#
# COMPACT_ATOMS: atom_id res chain seq x y z
N MET A 1 23.63 13.66 -3.56
CA MET A 1 22.34 13.36 -4.24
C MET A 1 22.09 11.87 -4.42
N LYS A 2 23.00 11.07 -5.00
CA LYS A 2 22.80 9.62 -5.22
C LYS A 2 22.46 8.80 -3.96
N ILE A 3 23.13 9.07 -2.83
CA ILE A 3 22.87 8.36 -1.57
C ILE A 3 21.44 8.58 -1.06
N ILE A 4 20.94 9.82 -1.13
CA ILE A 4 19.58 10.17 -0.71
C ILE A 4 18.56 9.44 -1.59
N GLN A 5 18.77 9.43 -2.91
CA GLN A 5 17.90 8.73 -3.86
C GLN A 5 17.88 7.23 -3.61
N THR A 6 19.04 6.61 -3.39
CA THR A 6 19.14 5.18 -3.07
C THR A 6 18.46 4.88 -1.74
N GLY A 7 18.68 5.71 -0.71
CA GLY A 7 18.04 5.56 0.60
C GLY A 7 16.52 5.63 0.51
N ALA A 8 15.98 6.68 -0.11
CA ALA A 8 14.54 6.84 -0.32
C ALA A 8 13.94 5.67 -1.10
N ARG A 9 14.62 5.20 -2.16
CA ARG A 9 14.19 4.04 -2.95
C ARG A 9 14.11 2.77 -2.10
N ILE A 10 15.12 2.52 -1.25
CA ILE A 10 15.16 1.34 -0.39
C ILE A 10 14.04 1.41 0.65
N VAL A 11 13.87 2.54 1.32
CA VAL A 11 12.81 2.73 2.32
C VAL A 11 11.44 2.53 1.69
N LEU A 12 11.19 3.19 0.56
CA LEU A 12 9.90 3.11 -0.13
C LEU A 12 9.62 1.70 -0.66
N GLY A 13 10.62 1.07 -1.29
CA GLY A 13 10.51 -0.30 -1.74
C GLY A 13 10.23 -1.26 -0.59
N LEU A 14 10.86 -1.07 0.58
CA LEU A 14 10.66 -1.91 1.76
C LEU A 14 9.21 -1.81 2.25
N ILE A 15 8.68 -0.59 2.33
CA ILE A 15 7.29 -0.35 2.74
C ILE A 15 6.33 -1.09 1.80
N TYR A 16 6.42 -0.85 0.48
CA TYR A 16 5.51 -1.50 -0.47
C TYR A 16 5.65 -3.03 -0.50
N THR A 17 6.87 -3.57 -0.42
CA THR A 17 7.06 -5.03 -0.42
C THR A 17 6.50 -5.68 0.85
N VAL A 18 6.76 -5.11 2.02
CA VAL A 18 6.34 -5.70 3.30
C VAL A 18 4.84 -5.57 3.48
N PHE A 19 4.27 -4.36 3.34
CA PHE A 19 2.84 -4.14 3.55
C PHE A 19 2.00 -4.70 2.41
N GLY A 20 2.48 -4.59 1.16
CA GLY A 20 1.86 -5.26 0.02
C GLY A 20 1.84 -6.77 0.20
N GLY A 21 2.98 -7.36 0.58
CA GLY A 21 3.10 -8.82 0.77
C GLY A 21 2.22 -9.34 1.91
N MET A 22 2.14 -8.60 3.01
CA MET A 22 1.23 -8.91 4.12
C MET A 22 -0.24 -8.82 3.65
N GLY A 23 -0.61 -7.76 2.92
CA GLY A 23 -1.94 -7.63 2.35
C GLY A 23 -2.27 -8.75 1.36
N LEU A 24 -1.29 -9.19 0.57
CA LEU A 24 -1.43 -10.30 -0.38
C LEU A 24 -1.64 -11.63 0.36
N ALA A 25 -0.90 -11.87 1.44
CA ALA A 25 -1.10 -13.04 2.30
C ALA A 25 -2.52 -13.08 2.90
N ILE A 26 -3.04 -11.94 3.34
CA ILE A 26 -4.44 -11.80 3.78
C ILE A 26 -5.41 -12.10 2.62
N ALA A 27 -5.14 -11.53 1.44
CA ALA A 27 -6.00 -11.69 0.27
C ALA A 27 -6.13 -13.15 -0.21
N PHE A 28 -5.09 -13.97 0.00
CA PHE A 28 -5.08 -15.40 -0.28
C PHE A 28 -5.45 -16.29 0.91
N GLY A 29 -5.84 -15.71 2.05
CA GLY A 29 -6.22 -16.46 3.25
C GLY A 29 -5.06 -17.16 3.97
N LEU A 30 -3.82 -16.76 3.70
CA LEU A 30 -2.61 -17.25 4.36
C LEU A 30 -2.38 -16.58 5.73
N MET A 31 -3.00 -15.42 5.95
CA MET A 31 -2.95 -14.66 7.20
C MET A 31 -4.34 -14.08 7.49
N GLN A 32 -4.70 -14.00 8.78
CA GLN A 32 -5.93 -13.33 9.19
C GLN A 32 -5.69 -11.82 9.31
N MET A 33 -6.71 -11.02 9.00
CA MET A 33 -6.64 -9.60 9.34
C MET A 33 -6.50 -9.47 10.86
N PRO A 34 -5.52 -8.70 11.36
CA PRO A 34 -5.46 -8.37 12.78
C PRO A 34 -6.76 -7.67 13.19
N GLU A 35 -7.17 -7.85 14.44
CA GLU A 35 -8.33 -7.18 15.01
C GLU A 35 -8.12 -5.67 14.88
N GLN A 36 -8.88 -5.04 14.00
CA GLN A 36 -8.77 -3.61 13.71
C GLN A 36 -9.59 -2.83 14.72
N GLU A 37 -9.04 -1.70 15.17
CA GLU A 37 -9.81 -0.70 15.89
C GLU A 37 -11.05 -0.28 15.07
N PRO A 38 -12.15 0.17 15.72
CA PRO A 38 -13.37 0.54 15.03
C PRO A 38 -13.09 1.57 13.93
N MET A 39 -13.20 1.15 12.66
CA MET A 39 -13.09 2.06 11.53
C MET A 39 -14.40 2.82 11.32
N PRO A 40 -14.33 4.07 10.81
CA PRO A 40 -15.50 4.76 10.31
C PRO A 40 -16.28 3.93 9.29
N GLU A 41 -17.62 4.01 9.31
CA GLU A 41 -18.51 3.20 8.46
C GLU A 41 -18.16 3.30 6.97
N ALA A 42 -17.82 4.51 6.49
CA ALA A 42 -17.43 4.72 5.10
C ALA A 42 -16.11 4.02 4.73
N ALA A 43 -15.13 3.99 5.64
CA ALA A 43 -13.87 3.27 5.44
C ALA A 43 -14.11 1.75 5.38
N MET A 44 -14.97 1.23 6.27
CA MET A 44 -15.41 -0.17 6.24
C MET A 44 -16.10 -0.52 4.93
N GLY A 45 -17.03 0.33 4.46
CA GLY A 45 -17.73 0.13 3.19
C GLY A 45 -16.79 0.09 1.99
N PHE A 46 -15.76 0.95 1.96
CA PHE A 46 -14.73 0.93 0.92
C PHE A 46 -13.93 -0.39 0.94
N MET A 47 -13.46 -0.81 2.10
CA MET A 47 -12.71 -2.07 2.26
C MET A 47 -13.54 -3.29 1.85
N GLN A 48 -14.79 -3.37 2.32
CA GLN A 48 -15.73 -4.43 1.94
C GLN A 48 -16.02 -4.42 0.44
N GLY A 49 -16.18 -3.24 -0.17
CA GLY A 49 -16.36 -3.11 -1.62
C GLY A 49 -15.17 -3.68 -2.40
N MET A 50 -13.94 -3.29 -2.03
CA MET A 50 -12.72 -3.79 -2.67
C MET A 50 -12.59 -5.31 -2.57
N MET A 51 -12.79 -5.88 -1.37
CA MET A 51 -12.70 -7.32 -1.15
C MET A 51 -13.87 -8.06 -1.82
N GLY A 52 -15.07 -7.50 -1.79
CA GLY A 52 -16.28 -8.06 -2.37
C GLY A 52 -16.25 -8.15 -3.90
N THR A 53 -15.41 -7.35 -4.57
CA THR A 53 -15.20 -7.48 -6.03
C THR A 53 -14.49 -8.76 -6.44
N GLY A 54 -13.78 -9.42 -5.51
CA GLY A 54 -13.07 -10.68 -5.75
C GLY A 54 -11.78 -10.58 -6.58
N TYR A 55 -11.40 -9.41 -7.08
CA TYR A 55 -10.11 -9.24 -7.80
C TYR A 55 -9.34 -7.98 -7.40
N PHE A 56 -10.03 -6.89 -7.02
CA PHE A 56 -9.39 -5.58 -6.91
C PHE A 56 -8.39 -5.54 -5.74
N PHE A 57 -8.77 -6.10 -4.59
CA PHE A 57 -7.87 -6.15 -3.43
C PHE A 57 -6.63 -7.00 -3.71
N GLN A 58 -6.78 -8.15 -4.39
CA GLN A 58 -5.65 -8.99 -4.80
C GLN A 58 -4.75 -8.25 -5.79
N LEU A 59 -5.33 -7.61 -6.81
CA LEU A 59 -4.59 -6.84 -7.81
C LEU A 59 -3.81 -5.69 -7.16
N LEU A 60 -4.44 -4.95 -6.26
CA LEU A 60 -3.83 -3.85 -5.52
C LEU A 60 -2.60 -4.34 -4.73
N LYS A 61 -2.77 -5.36 -3.90
CA LYS A 61 -1.70 -5.91 -3.06
C LYS A 61 -0.61 -6.62 -3.85
N LEU A 62 -0.95 -7.26 -4.97
CA LEU A 62 0.02 -7.81 -5.91
C LEU A 62 0.87 -6.71 -6.55
N THR A 63 0.23 -5.60 -6.93
CA THR A 63 0.91 -4.44 -7.53
C THR A 63 1.87 -3.80 -6.52
N GLU A 64 1.43 -3.54 -5.29
CA GLU A 64 2.29 -3.04 -4.21
C GLU A 64 3.50 -3.96 -3.98
N THR A 65 3.25 -5.28 -3.85
CA THR A 65 4.31 -6.25 -3.56
C THR A 65 5.34 -6.33 -4.69
N LEU A 66 4.85 -6.52 -5.92
CA LEU A 66 5.69 -6.74 -7.10
C LEU A 66 6.52 -5.49 -7.40
N PHE A 67 5.89 -4.33 -7.50
CA PHE A 67 6.59 -3.10 -7.86
C PHE A 67 7.38 -2.52 -6.70
N GLY A 68 6.98 -2.74 -5.45
CA GLY A 68 7.82 -2.49 -4.27
C GLY A 68 9.11 -3.32 -4.32
N PHE A 69 9.01 -4.60 -4.68
CA PHE A 69 10.18 -5.48 -4.75
C PHE A 69 11.09 -5.08 -5.91
N LEU A 70 10.52 -4.76 -7.07
CA LEU A 70 11.28 -4.27 -8.22
C LEU A 70 11.97 -2.91 -7.94
N LEU A 71 11.34 -2.07 -7.12
CA LEU A 71 11.91 -0.82 -6.63
C LEU A 71 13.10 -1.08 -5.68
N LEU A 72 12.98 -2.05 -4.77
CA LEU A 72 14.05 -2.46 -3.85
C LEU A 72 15.33 -2.89 -4.58
N ILE A 73 15.19 -3.84 -5.51
CA ILE A 73 16.33 -4.38 -6.27
C ILE A 73 16.85 -3.38 -7.31
N GLY A 74 16.05 -2.37 -7.65
CA GLY A 74 16.47 -1.27 -8.52
C GLY A 74 16.50 -1.58 -10.02
N VAL A 75 15.85 -2.67 -10.46
CA VAL A 75 15.88 -3.13 -11.86
C VAL A 75 15.07 -2.23 -12.79
N ILE A 76 13.85 -1.85 -12.38
CA ILE A 76 12.97 -0.93 -13.15
C ILE A 76 12.43 0.21 -12.28
N ALA A 77 13.28 0.78 -11.42
CA ALA A 77 12.87 1.76 -10.41
C ALA A 77 11.99 2.92 -10.94
N PRO A 78 12.30 3.58 -12.08
CA PRO A 78 11.44 4.66 -12.60
C PRO A 78 10.05 4.17 -13.00
N ALA A 79 9.95 3.02 -13.67
CA ALA A 79 8.66 2.46 -14.09
C ALA A 79 7.84 1.97 -12.90
N ALA A 80 8.49 1.34 -11.90
CA ALA A 80 7.84 0.93 -10.66
C ALA A 80 7.22 2.13 -9.93
N LEU A 81 7.92 3.27 -9.85
CA LEU A 81 7.39 4.49 -9.25
C LEU A 81 6.16 5.03 -10.00
N VAL A 82 6.17 5.00 -11.33
CA VAL A 82 5.00 5.44 -12.13
C VAL A 82 3.77 4.58 -11.84
N ILE A 83 3.96 3.27 -11.67
CA ILE A 83 2.87 2.33 -11.36
C ILE A 83 2.39 2.45 -9.92
N LEU A 84 3.32 2.68 -8.98
CA LEU A 84 2.98 2.86 -7.57
C LEU A 84 2.35 4.22 -7.27
N ALA A 85 2.68 5.28 -8.03
CA ALA A 85 2.16 6.63 -7.80
C ALA A 85 0.62 6.74 -7.66
N PRO A 86 -0.21 6.15 -8.55
CA PRO A 86 -1.67 6.16 -8.36
C PRO A 86 -2.13 5.35 -7.15
N VAL A 87 -1.39 4.29 -6.76
CA VAL A 87 -1.66 3.51 -5.55
C VAL A 87 -1.39 4.35 -4.31
N THR A 88 -0.24 5.04 -4.27
CA THR A 88 0.13 5.98 -3.21
C THR A 88 -0.93 7.07 -3.06
N LEU A 89 -1.33 7.66 -4.18
CA LEU A 89 -2.37 8.69 -4.18
C LEU A 89 -3.69 8.14 -3.64
N ASN A 90 -4.09 6.93 -4.03
CA ASN A 90 -5.31 6.31 -3.50
C ASN A 90 -5.24 6.08 -1.99
N ILE A 91 -4.10 5.58 -1.47
CA ILE A 91 -3.87 5.40 -0.03
C ILE A 91 -3.98 6.75 0.70
N PHE A 92 -3.33 7.79 0.17
CA PHE A 92 -3.43 9.14 0.73
C PHE A 92 -4.87 9.66 0.75
N LEU A 93 -5.61 9.52 -0.35
CA LEU A 93 -7.00 9.97 -0.43
C LEU A 93 -7.91 9.16 0.52
N PHE A 94 -7.70 7.85 0.62
CA PHE A 94 -8.42 7.01 1.58
C PHE A 94 -8.26 7.55 3.00
N HIS A 95 -7.02 7.83 3.43
CA HIS A 95 -6.78 8.35 4.77
C HIS A 95 -7.29 9.79 4.93
N ALA A 96 -7.08 10.65 3.92
CA ALA A 96 -7.50 12.05 3.97
C ALA A 96 -9.02 12.23 4.08
N PHE A 97 -9.80 11.33 3.48
CA PHE A 97 -11.26 11.45 3.44
C PHE A 97 -12.01 10.47 4.35
N LEU A 98 -11.51 9.25 4.54
CA LEU A 98 -12.23 8.18 5.23
C LEU A 98 -11.68 7.87 6.61
N THR A 99 -10.39 8.16 6.88
CA THR A 99 -9.77 7.97 8.20
C THR A 99 -8.83 9.13 8.56
N PRO A 100 -9.33 10.38 8.71
CA PRO A 100 -8.49 11.57 8.88
C PRO A 100 -7.95 11.69 10.32
N THR A 101 -7.29 10.65 10.82
CA THR A 101 -6.56 10.70 12.09
C THR A 101 -5.11 11.14 11.85
N PRO A 102 -4.47 11.87 12.78
CA PRO A 102 -3.08 12.28 12.60
C PRO A 102 -2.11 11.11 12.36
N GLY A 103 -2.37 9.94 12.96
CA GLY A 103 -1.54 8.74 12.81
C GLY A 103 -1.62 8.14 11.41
N ASP A 104 -2.82 7.96 10.90
CA ASP A 104 -3.07 7.38 9.58
C ASP A 104 -2.54 8.28 8.45
N MET A 105 -2.71 9.59 8.63
CA MET A 105 -2.20 10.59 7.69
C MET A 105 -0.67 10.59 7.63
N ALA A 106 0.02 10.47 8.77
CA ALA A 106 1.48 10.47 8.81
C ALA A 106 2.10 9.31 8.01
N LEU A 107 1.54 8.11 8.12
CA LEU A 107 1.98 6.95 7.34
C LEU A 107 1.74 7.12 5.84
N SER A 108 0.59 7.67 5.46
CA SER A 108 0.25 7.88 4.04
C SER A 108 1.14 8.91 3.33
N VAL A 109 1.72 9.86 4.08
CA VAL A 109 2.61 10.91 3.55
C VAL A 109 4.06 10.42 3.38
N VAL A 110 4.44 9.38 4.13
CA VAL A 110 5.78 8.77 4.03
C VAL A 110 5.89 7.85 2.80
N MET A 111 4.75 7.37 2.28
CA MET A 111 4.64 6.54 1.08
C MET A 111 4.62 7.37 -0.21
#